data_AF-A0A2K3N3M5-F1
#
_entry.id   AF-A0A2K3N3M5-F1
#
_cell.length_a   1.000
_cell.length_b   1.000
_cell.length_c   1.000
_cell.angle_alpha   90.00
_cell.angle_beta   90.00
_cell.angle_gamma   90.00
#
_symmetry.space_group_name_H-M   'P 1'
#
loop_
_entity.id
_entity.type
_entity.pdbx_description
1 polymer ?
#
loop_
_entity_poly.entity_id
_entity_poly.type
_entity_poly.pdbx_seq_one_letter_code
_entity_poly.pdbx_strand_id
1 'polypeptide(L)'
;MVFEAISIKDNAWHDVAMFLNYRVLCTGELEVRVRYHGFGKDEDEWINVKDGVRQRSIPLEASECHKVKEGHLVLCFLERSDYALYCDARVLKIERRVHDSKECSCIFTVRFYHDKSEEEVRWDGICCRPTQEEAEAPLEAFLNPIETLWG
;
A
#
# COMPACT_ATOMS: atom_id res chain seq x y z
N MET A 1 -11.78 13.22 5.10
CA MET A 1 -11.33 11.89 4.63
C MET A 1 -9.88 12.01 4.25
N VAL A 2 -9.07 10.98 4.49
CA VAL A 2 -7.62 10.95 4.20
C VAL A 2 -7.34 9.85 3.17
N PHE A 3 -6.41 10.12 2.25
CA PHE A 3 -6.13 9.27 1.10
C PHE A 3 -4.64 8.96 1.00
N GLU A 4 -4.34 7.83 0.39
CA GLU A 4 -3.00 7.45 -0.06
C GLU A 4 -3.05 7.17 -1.56
N ALA A 5 -1.92 7.36 -2.23
CA ALA A 5 -1.77 7.06 -3.64
C ALA A 5 -0.46 6.31 -3.91
N ILE A 6 -0.49 5.40 -4.88
CA ILE A 6 0.70 4.64 -5.28
C ILE A 6 1.56 5.46 -6.23
N SER A 7 2.84 5.63 -5.91
CA SER A 7 3.79 6.32 -6.78
C SER A 7 4.26 5.40 -7.89
N ILE A 8 4.36 5.93 -9.10
CA ILE A 8 4.84 5.17 -10.28
C ILE A 8 6.36 4.98 -10.20
N LYS A 9 7.05 5.83 -9.44
CA LYS A 9 8.52 5.85 -9.32
C LYS A 9 9.06 4.69 -8.50
N ASP A 10 8.40 4.37 -7.39
CA ASP A 10 8.86 3.38 -6.42
C ASP A 10 7.85 2.25 -6.15
N ASN A 11 6.66 2.33 -6.76
CA ASN A 11 5.57 1.37 -6.59
C ASN A 11 5.14 1.21 -5.11
N ALA A 12 5.28 2.27 -4.32
CA ALA A 12 4.89 2.34 -2.91
C ALA A 12 3.73 3.32 -2.69
N TRP A 13 2.98 3.10 -1.61
CA TRP A 13 1.87 3.96 -1.22
C TRP A 13 2.36 5.11 -0.33
N HIS A 14 1.92 6.32 -0.66
CA HIS A 14 2.28 7.54 0.05
C HIS A 14 1.03 8.32 0.44
N ASP A 15 1.06 8.96 1.61
CA ASP A 15 -0.03 9.83 2.07
C ASP A 15 -0.21 11.01 1.10
N VAL A 16 -1.45 11.22 0.63
CA VAL A 16 -1.79 12.35 -0.24
C VAL A 16 -1.99 13.60 0.63
N ALA A 17 -1.18 14.62 0.38
CA ALA A 17 -1.34 15.93 0.99
C ALA A 17 -2.44 16.75 0.31
N MET A 18 -2.51 16.72 -1.03
CA MET A 18 -3.55 17.42 -1.79
C MET A 18 -3.73 16.84 -3.20
N PHE A 19 -4.96 16.93 -3.69
CA PHE A 19 -5.29 16.76 -5.11
C PHE A 19 -5.24 18.12 -5.79
N LEU A 20 -4.38 18.26 -6.79
CA LEU A 20 -4.08 19.54 -7.46
C LEU A 20 -4.96 19.78 -8.69
N ASN A 21 -5.24 18.72 -9.45
CA ASN A 21 -6.01 18.78 -10.69
C ASN A 21 -6.54 17.40 -11.08
N TYR A 22 -7.36 17.32 -12.13
CA TYR A 22 -7.81 16.08 -12.74
C TYR A 22 -7.75 16.15 -14.28
N ARG A 23 -7.71 14.99 -14.94
CA ARG A 23 -7.87 14.87 -16.39
C ARG A 23 -8.60 13.58 -16.73
N VAL A 24 -9.33 13.59 -17.84
CA VAL A 24 -9.94 12.38 -18.41
C VAL A 24 -9.20 12.08 -19.71
N LEU A 25 -8.60 10.89 -19.79
CA LEU A 25 -7.88 10.44 -20.97
C LEU A 25 -8.85 10.08 -22.10
N CYS A 26 -8.36 9.99 -23.33
CA CYS A 26 -9.17 9.54 -24.48
C CYS A 26 -9.69 8.10 -24.29
N THR A 27 -9.04 7.30 -23.45
CA THR A 27 -9.49 5.96 -23.03
C THR A 27 -10.72 5.99 -22.12
N GLY A 28 -11.08 7.16 -21.58
CA GLY A 28 -12.13 7.35 -20.58
C GLY A 28 -11.64 7.25 -19.13
N GLU A 29 -10.36 6.97 -18.92
CA GLU A 29 -9.78 6.85 -17.58
C GLU A 29 -9.65 8.21 -16.89
N LEU A 30 -9.99 8.25 -15.60
CA LEU A 30 -9.85 9.43 -14.76
C LEU A 30 -8.52 9.39 -14.01
N GLU A 31 -7.71 10.42 -14.21
CA GLU A 31 -6.48 10.63 -13.45
C GLU A 31 -6.56 11.92 -12.63
N VAL A 32 -5.93 11.89 -11.46
CA VAL A 32 -5.77 13.05 -10.58
C VAL A 32 -4.29 13.36 -10.42
N ARG A 33 -3.98 14.65 -10.34
CA ARG A 33 -2.62 15.10 -10.02
C ARG A 33 -2.48 15.19 -8.51
N VAL A 34 -1.63 14.36 -7.93
CA VAL A 34 -1.43 14.27 -6.48
C VAL A 34 -0.16 14.97 -6.05
N ARG A 35 -0.20 15.58 -4.86
CA ARG A 35 1.01 15.94 -4.08
C ARG A 35 1.05 15.09 -2.83
N TYR A 36 2.18 14.44 -2.59
CA TYR A 36 2.40 13.60 -1.42
C TYR A 36 2.86 14.39 -0.21
N HIS A 37 2.59 13.86 0.99
CA HIS A 37 3.08 14.44 2.24
C HIS A 37 4.60 14.35 2.33
N GLY A 38 5.26 15.44 2.70
CA GLY A 38 6.73 15.50 2.80
C GLY A 38 7.47 15.75 1.48
N PHE A 39 6.77 15.77 0.34
CA PHE A 39 7.36 15.96 -0.98
C PHE A 39 6.98 17.30 -1.63
N GLY A 40 7.85 17.79 -2.52
CA GLY A 40 7.69 19.04 -3.25
C GLY A 40 6.94 18.88 -4.57
N LYS A 41 6.71 20.01 -5.26
CA LYS A 41 6.01 20.04 -6.56
C LYS A 41 6.66 19.20 -7.67
N ASP A 42 7.96 18.98 -7.56
CA ASP A 42 8.73 18.22 -8.57
C ASP A 42 8.44 16.71 -8.46
N GLU A 43 7.81 16.30 -7.37
CA GLU A 43 7.38 14.93 -7.10
C GLU A 43 5.87 14.72 -7.35
N ASP A 44 5.15 15.74 -7.84
CA ASP A 44 3.73 15.59 -8.16
C ASP A 44 3.52 14.58 -9.30
N GLU A 45 2.57 13.67 -9.16
CA GLU A 45 2.29 12.62 -10.15
C GLU A 45 0.84 12.64 -10.63
N TRP A 46 0.61 12.21 -11.87
CA TRP A 46 -0.72 11.90 -12.37
C TRP A 46 -1.01 10.43 -12.10
N ILE A 47 -2.03 10.16 -11.29
CA ILE A 47 -2.38 8.83 -10.81
C ILE A 47 -3.80 8.49 -11.24
N ASN A 48 -3.99 7.28 -11.77
CA ASN A 48 -5.31 6.74 -12.08
C ASN A 48 -6.15 6.60 -10.80
N VAL A 49 -7.35 7.19 -10.79
CA VAL A 49 -8.20 7.22 -9.59
C VAL A 49 -8.69 5.83 -9.21
N LYS A 50 -9.00 4.98 -10.20
CA LYS A 50 -9.57 3.65 -9.95
C LYS A 50 -8.55 2.74 -9.30
N ASP A 51 -7.31 2.77 -9.77
CA ASP A 51 -6.32 1.76 -9.41
C ASP A 51 -5.22 2.28 -8.47
N GLY A 52 -5.00 3.60 -8.44
CA GLY A 52 -3.85 4.20 -7.75
C GLY A 52 -4.20 5.17 -6.62
N VAL A 53 -5.48 5.40 -6.32
CA VAL A 53 -5.90 6.26 -5.20
C VAL A 53 -6.91 5.52 -4.34
N ARG A 54 -6.69 5.50 -3.03
CA ARG A 54 -7.61 4.86 -2.09
C ARG A 54 -7.67 5.56 -0.75
N GLN A 55 -8.68 5.24 0.05
CA GLN A 55 -8.72 5.71 1.43
C GLN A 55 -7.49 5.20 2.18
N ARG A 56 -6.87 6.07 2.98
CA ARG A 56 -5.63 5.74 3.71
C ARG A 56 -5.82 4.50 4.59
N SER A 57 -4.82 3.62 4.59
CA SER A 57 -4.72 2.47 5.47
C SER A 57 -4.60 2.91 6.94
N ILE A 58 -5.04 2.07 7.86
CA ILE A 58 -5.12 2.38 9.29
C ILE A 58 -4.06 1.56 10.02
N PRO A 59 -3.10 2.20 10.72
CA PRO A 59 -2.12 1.48 11.54
C PRO A 59 -2.80 0.49 12.48
N LEU A 60 -2.26 -0.72 12.53
CA LEU A 60 -2.78 -1.76 13.41
C LEU A 60 -2.37 -1.46 14.85
N GLU A 61 -3.32 -1.44 15.76
CA GLU A 61 -3.05 -1.37 17.19
C GLU A 61 -2.74 -2.76 17.76
N ALA A 62 -1.87 -2.85 18.77
CA ALA A 62 -1.49 -4.13 19.40
C ALA A 62 -2.71 -4.95 19.87
N SER A 63 -3.70 -4.28 20.47
CA SER A 63 -4.95 -4.90 20.92
C SER A 63 -5.87 -5.38 19.77
N GLU A 64 -5.62 -4.93 18.55
CA GLU A 64 -6.46 -5.17 17.38
C GLU A 64 -5.90 -6.23 16.43
N CYS A 65 -4.80 -6.89 16.80
CA CYS A 65 -4.13 -7.89 15.98
C CYS A 65 -5.07 -9.01 15.49
N HIS A 66 -6.13 -9.31 16.25
CA HIS A 66 -7.15 -10.32 15.95
C HIS A 66 -8.02 -9.96 14.74
N LYS A 67 -8.06 -8.69 14.33
CA LYS A 67 -8.80 -8.23 13.14
C LYS A 67 -8.15 -8.67 11.82
N VAL A 68 -6.83 -8.85 11.83
CA VAL A 68 -6.07 -9.33 10.67
C VAL A 68 -6.26 -10.84 10.51
N LYS A 69 -6.57 -11.33 9.31
CA LYS A 69 -6.71 -12.76 9.01
C LYS A 69 -5.87 -13.13 7.80
N GLU A 70 -5.59 -14.43 7.67
CA GLU A 70 -4.97 -14.98 6.47
C GLU A 70 -5.80 -14.63 5.24
N GLY A 71 -5.11 -14.29 4.16
CA GLY A 71 -5.69 -13.83 2.92
C GLY A 71 -5.99 -12.33 2.84
N HIS A 72 -5.99 -11.58 3.96
CA HIS A 72 -6.25 -10.14 3.94
C HIS A 72 -5.19 -9.36 3.14
N LEU A 73 -5.64 -8.31 2.45
CA LEU A 73 -4.79 -7.25 1.92
C LEU A 73 -4.40 -6.29 3.04
N VAL A 74 -3.11 -6.05 3.19
CA VAL A 74 -2.53 -5.13 4.17
C VAL A 74 -1.48 -4.26 3.50
N LEU A 75 -1.26 -3.07 4.05
CA LEU A 75 -0.14 -2.22 3.69
C LEU A 75 0.97 -2.43 4.71
N CYS A 76 2.15 -2.87 4.28
CA CYS A 76 3.27 -3.20 5.16
C CYS A 76 4.40 -2.21 5.00
N PHE A 77 4.99 -1.81 6.12
CA PHE A 77 6.27 -1.09 6.15
C PHE A 77 7.41 -2.07 5.85
N LEU A 78 8.13 -1.81 4.77
CA LEU A 78 9.26 -2.57 4.29
C LEU A 78 10.53 -1.72 4.39
N GLU A 79 11.40 -2.05 5.34
CA GLU A 79 12.68 -1.39 5.53
C GLU A 79 13.82 -2.28 5.00
N ARG A 80 14.63 -1.71 4.12
CA ARG A 80 15.88 -2.28 3.59
C ARG A 80 17.03 -1.30 3.87
N SER A 81 18.26 -1.68 3.52
CA SER A 81 19.45 -0.85 3.75
C SER A 81 19.36 0.55 3.14
N ASP A 82 18.72 0.66 1.98
CA ASP A 82 18.77 1.87 1.15
C ASP A 82 17.42 2.58 1.05
N TYR A 83 16.33 1.95 1.50
CA TYR A 83 14.98 2.50 1.41
C TYR A 83 14.04 1.95 2.48
N ALA A 84 12.99 2.73 2.75
CA ALA A 84 11.88 2.33 3.60
C ALA A 84 10.57 2.72 2.91
N LEU A 85 9.74 1.74 2.57
CA LEU A 85 8.56 1.92 1.73
C LEU A 85 7.32 1.29 2.38
N TYR A 86 6.14 1.80 2.02
CA TYR A 86 4.87 1.16 2.35
C TYR A 86 4.34 0.43 1.13
N CYS A 87 4.32 -0.90 1.18
CA CYS A 87 3.98 -1.76 0.04
C CYS A 87 2.79 -2.65 0.37
N ASP A 88 1.94 -2.88 -0.63
CA ASP A 88 0.84 -3.84 -0.48
C ASP A 88 1.37 -5.27 -0.36
N ALA A 89 0.79 -6.00 0.58
CA ALA A 89 1.08 -7.40 0.81
C ALA A 89 -0.20 -8.18 1.16
N ARG A 90 -0.14 -9.49 0.95
CA ARG A 90 -1.18 -10.41 1.38
C ARG A 90 -0.70 -11.20 2.58
N VAL A 91 -1.52 -11.30 3.61
CA VAL A 91 -1.22 -12.16 4.77
C VAL A 91 -1.32 -13.63 4.36
N LEU A 92 -0.23 -14.38 4.49
CA LEU A 92 -0.20 -15.81 4.18
C LEU A 92 -0.50 -16.66 5.40
N LYS A 93 0.10 -16.32 6.54
CA LYS A 93 0.04 -17.10 7.77
C LYS A 93 0.11 -16.16 8.99
N ILE A 94 -0.57 -16.53 10.07
CA ILE A 94 -0.45 -15.81 11.34
C ILE A 94 -0.11 -16.75 12.49
N GLU A 95 1.01 -16.49 13.17
CA GLU A 95 1.39 -17.18 14.40
C GLU A 95 0.92 -16.38 15.61
N ARG A 96 -0.19 -16.81 16.20
CA ARG A 96 -0.77 -16.17 17.39
C ARG A 96 0.01 -16.54 18.64
N ARG A 97 0.46 -15.54 19.39
CA ARG A 97 1.17 -15.69 20.66
C ARG A 97 0.38 -15.07 21.81
N VAL A 98 0.69 -15.46 23.04
CA VAL A 98 0.10 -14.84 24.23
C VAL A 98 0.76 -13.48 24.45
N HIS A 99 -0.06 -12.44 24.58
CA HIS A 99 0.38 -11.07 24.83
C HIS A 99 -0.75 -10.24 25.47
N ASP A 100 -0.45 -9.02 25.91
CA ASP A 100 -1.45 -8.11 26.48
C ASP A 100 -1.95 -7.10 25.42
N SER A 101 -2.76 -6.12 25.84
CA SER A 101 -3.33 -5.13 24.93
C SER A 101 -2.35 -4.03 24.50
N LYS A 102 -1.19 -3.91 25.15
CA LYS A 102 -0.21 -2.84 24.93
C LYS A 102 0.87 -3.26 23.95
N GLU A 103 1.23 -4.53 23.94
CA GLU A 103 2.22 -5.08 23.04
C GLU A 103 1.68 -6.36 22.39
N CYS A 104 1.79 -6.47 21.07
CA CYS A 104 1.48 -7.70 20.35
C CYS A 104 2.77 -8.43 19.98
N SER A 105 2.81 -9.72 20.27
CA SER A 105 3.94 -10.61 19.95
C SER A 105 3.62 -11.61 18.82
N CYS A 106 2.46 -11.48 18.17
CA CYS A 106 2.11 -12.30 17.01
C CYS A 106 3.08 -12.05 15.85
N ILE A 107 3.32 -13.09 15.05
CA ILE A 107 4.09 -12.99 13.81
C ILE A 107 3.14 -13.12 12.62
N PHE A 108 3.30 -12.24 11.64
CA PHE A 108 2.52 -12.24 10.40
C PHE A 108 3.47 -12.53 9.25
N THR A 109 3.27 -13.65 8.57
CA THR A 109 3.97 -13.93 7.32
C THR A 109 3.17 -13.31 6.19
N VAL A 110 3.79 -12.41 5.43
CA VAL A 110 3.14 -11.69 4.33
C VAL A 110 3.89 -11.94 3.03
N ARG A 111 3.17 -11.89 1.90
CA ARG A 111 3.76 -11.88 0.56
C ARG A 111 3.49 -10.55 -0.11
N PHE A 112 4.54 -9.84 -0.49
CA PHE A 112 4.43 -8.56 -1.18
C PHE A 112 3.94 -8.74 -2.62
N TYR A 113 3.10 -7.82 -3.09
CA TYR A 113 2.58 -7.91 -4.46
C TYR A 113 3.61 -7.53 -5.53
N HIS A 114 4.50 -6.58 -5.21
CA HIS A 114 5.42 -5.96 -6.15
C HIS A 114 6.56 -6.90 -6.59
N ASP A 115 7.14 -7.67 -5.67
CA ASP A 115 8.30 -8.54 -5.94
C ASP A 115 8.07 -10.02 -5.58
N LYS A 116 6.89 -10.35 -5.04
CA LYS A 116 6.50 -11.68 -4.54
C LYS A 116 7.36 -12.19 -3.38
N SER A 117 8.18 -11.35 -2.75
CA SER A 117 8.96 -11.72 -1.56
C SER A 117 8.03 -12.05 -0.40
N GLU A 118 8.47 -13.00 0.44
CA GLU A 118 7.79 -13.37 1.68
C GLU A 118 8.62 -12.92 2.87
N GLU A 119 7.98 -12.23 3.81
CA GLU A 119 8.64 -11.65 4.97
C GLU A 119 7.81 -11.90 6.22
N GLU A 120 8.48 -12.05 7.36
CA GLU A 120 7.86 -12.03 8.67
C GLU A 120 7.85 -10.60 9.20
N VAL A 121 6.65 -10.05 9.41
CA VAL A 121 6.48 -8.68 9.93
C VAL A 121 5.79 -8.68 11.28
N ARG A 122 6.06 -7.61 12.04
CA ARG A 122 5.41 -7.32 13.32
C ARG A 122 4.16 -6.45 13.11
N TRP A 123 3.32 -6.38 14.14
CA TRP A 123 2.05 -5.66 14.11
C TRP A 123 2.19 -4.16 13.81
N ASP A 124 3.27 -3.52 14.29
CA ASP A 124 3.57 -2.10 14.13
C ASP A 124 4.04 -1.73 12.71
N GLY A 125 4.41 -2.73 11.92
CA GLY A 125 4.67 -2.58 10.49
C GLY A 125 3.44 -2.81 9.60
N ILE A 126 2.25 -3.05 10.17
CA ILE A 126 1.03 -3.38 9.41
C ILE A 126 0.01 -2.24 9.51
N CYS A 127 -0.51 -1.83 8.36
CA CYS A 127 -1.69 -0.99 8.23
C CYS A 127 -2.83 -1.78 7.56
N CYS A 128 -4.01 -1.76 8.17
CA CYS A 128 -5.21 -2.45 7.67
C CYS A 128 -5.97 -1.57 6.67
N ARG A 129 -6.54 -2.19 5.63
CA ARG A 129 -7.48 -1.52 4.72
C ARG A 129 -8.80 -1.19 5.47
N PRO A 130 -9.34 0.05 5.37
CA PRO A 130 -10.58 0.45 6.05
C PRO A 130 -11.78 -0.40 5.69
N THR A 131 -11.89 -0.74 4.40
CA THR A 131 -12.77 -1.77 3.86
C THR A 131 -11.88 -2.92 3.42
N GLN A 132 -12.27 -4.15 3.76
CA GLN A 132 -11.77 -5.32 3.04
C GLN A 132 -12.41 -5.26 1.66
N GLU A 133 -11.85 -4.41 0.78
CA GLU A 133 -12.12 -4.48 -0.65
C GLU A 133 -11.93 -5.95 -1.03
N GLU A 134 -12.88 -6.52 -1.76
CA GLU A 134 -12.72 -7.83 -2.38
C GLU A 134 -11.54 -7.70 -3.33
N ALA A 135 -10.34 -7.88 -2.79
CA ALA A 135 -9.10 -7.69 -3.50
C ALA A 135 -8.99 -8.87 -4.47
N GLU A 136 -9.63 -8.73 -5.63
CA GLU A 136 -9.00 -9.22 -6.85
C GLU A 136 -7.58 -8.67 -6.80
N ALA A 137 -6.59 -9.57 -6.80
CA ALA A 137 -5.18 -9.22 -6.71
C ALA A 137 -4.90 -8.00 -7.60
N PRO A 138 -4.05 -7.04 -7.18
CA PRO A 138 -3.67 -5.91 -8.01
C PRO A 138 -3.41 -6.43 -9.42
N LEU A 139 -4.19 -5.94 -10.40
CA LEU A 139 -4.08 -6.36 -11.78
C LEU A 139 -2.59 -6.31 -12.13
N GLU A 140 -2.03 -7.44 -12.58
CA GLU A 140 -0.60 -7.56 -12.92
C GLU A 140 -0.12 -6.52 -13.94
N ALA A 141 -1.03 -5.70 -14.48
CA ALA A 141 -0.78 -4.56 -15.35
C ALA A 141 0.19 -3.50 -14.79
N PHE A 142 0.37 -3.38 -13.46
CA PHE A 142 1.37 -2.46 -12.89
C PHE A 142 2.78 -3.05 -12.79
N LEU A 143 2.98 -4.33 -13.15
CA LEU A 143 4.29 -4.99 -13.13
C LEU A 143 5.02 -4.97 -14.48
N ASN A 144 4.57 -4.17 -15.45
CA ASN A 144 5.30 -4.06 -16.70
C ASN A 144 6.64 -3.33 -16.48
N PRO A 145 7.79 -3.94 -16.85
CA PRO A 145 9.08 -3.28 -16.81
C PRO A 145 9.07 -2.04 -17.73
N ILE A 146 9.89 -1.07 -17.37
CA ILE A 146 10.17 0.24 -18.00
C ILE A 146 10.49 0.20 -19.53
N GLU A 147 10.40 -0.93 -20.23
CA GLU A 147 10.81 -1.09 -21.63
C GLU A 147 9.81 -0.64 -22.71
N THR A 148 8.63 -0.10 -22.36
CA THR A 148 7.66 0.35 -23.39
C THR A 148 7.44 1.86 -23.49
N LEU A 149 8.25 2.68 -22.79
CA LEU A 149 8.17 4.15 -22.87
C LEU A 149 9.17 4.81 -23.82
N TRP A 150 9.88 4.02 -24.64
CA TRP A 150 10.67 4.55 -25.77
C TRP A 150 10.29 3.81 -27.05
N GLY A 151 9.20 4.27 -27.67
CA GLY A 151 8.87 4.09 -29.08
C GLY A 151 8.72 5.44 -29.74
#